data_AF-A0A0K0G5I0-F1
#
_entry.id   AF-A0A0K0G5I0-F1
#
_cell.length_a   1.000
_cell.length_b   1.000
_cell.length_c   1.000
_cell.angle_alpha   90.00
_cell.angle_beta   90.00
_cell.angle_gamma   90.00
#
_symmetry.space_group_name_H-M   'P 1'
#
loop_
_entity.id
_entity.type
_entity.pdbx_description
1 polymer ?
#
loop_
_entity_poly.entity_id
_entity_poly.type
_entity_poly.pdbx_seq_one_letter_code
_entity_poly.pdbx_strand_id
1 'polypeptide(L)'
;MLCTGGRISKFDTIRIRNLEFIENYVRVNPGLPTKTSRSLLFETKAFDDTCSCPVFTLKQYIVSVSKNAGDHFSATKSTLATWIKLICLQSGIQPINSHVIRKMVTSLIFFNGFFLSHAFPKF
;
A
#
# COMPACT_ATOMS: atom_id res chain seq x y z
N MET A 1 0.76 -0.93 -2.23
CA MET A 1 0.53 -2.19 -2.97
C MET A 1 1.38 -3.34 -2.42
N LEU A 2 2.72 -3.29 -2.54
CA LEU A 2 3.62 -4.36 -2.09
C LEU A 2 3.46 -4.75 -0.61
N CYS A 3 3.27 -3.78 0.28
CA CYS A 3 3.14 -4.04 1.73
C CYS A 3 1.75 -4.48 2.19
N THR A 4 0.77 -4.57 1.28
CA THR A 4 -0.66 -4.64 1.64
C THR A 4 -1.49 -5.62 0.80
N GLY A 5 -0.99 -6.07 -0.36
CA GLY A 5 -1.74 -6.92 -1.28
C GLY A 5 -3.02 -6.28 -1.86
N GLY A 6 -3.20 -4.97 -1.69
CA GLY A 6 -4.38 -4.26 -2.17
C GLY A 6 -4.47 -4.22 -3.71
N ARG A 7 -5.69 -4.09 -4.24
CA ARG A 7 -5.91 -3.81 -5.69
C ARG A 7 -5.56 -2.35 -5.98
N ILE A 8 -4.98 -2.05 -7.16
CA ILE A 8 -4.71 -0.65 -7.59
C ILE A 8 -5.95 0.22 -7.48
N SER A 9 -7.11 -0.27 -7.93
CA SER A 9 -8.35 0.49 -7.89
C SER A 9 -8.76 0.94 -6.48
N LYS A 10 -8.26 0.27 -5.42
CA LYS A 10 -8.44 0.70 -4.04
C LYS A 10 -7.48 1.83 -3.66
N PHE A 11 -6.28 1.90 -4.25
CA PHE A 11 -5.32 2.98 -4.01
C PHE A 11 -5.68 4.26 -4.77
N ASP A 12 -6.26 4.15 -5.96
CA ASP A 12 -6.70 5.30 -6.78
C ASP A 12 -7.70 6.22 -6.05
N THR A 13 -8.47 5.66 -5.12
CA THR A 13 -9.48 6.37 -4.33
C THR A 13 -8.94 6.92 -3.01
N ILE A 14 -7.71 6.59 -2.64
CA ILE A 14 -7.11 7.07 -1.38
C ILE A 14 -6.73 8.53 -1.57
N ARG A 15 -7.09 9.33 -0.58
CA ARG A 15 -6.71 10.73 -0.46
C ARG A 15 -5.92 10.89 0.83
N ILE A 16 -5.07 11.91 0.91
CA ILE A 16 -4.28 12.23 2.11
C ILE A 16 -5.21 12.37 3.32
N ARG A 17 -6.40 12.97 3.14
CA ARG A 17 -7.43 13.08 4.19
C ARG A 17 -7.98 11.74 4.71
N ASN A 18 -7.76 10.63 4.00
CA ASN A 18 -8.16 9.29 4.43
C ASN A 18 -7.10 8.60 5.28
N LEU A 19 -5.92 9.21 5.44
CA LEU A 19 -4.80 8.65 6.19
C LEU A 19 -4.87 9.09 7.65
N GLU A 20 -4.78 8.12 8.55
CA GLU A 20 -4.67 8.33 9.99
C GLU A 20 -3.35 7.72 10.45
N PHE A 21 -2.47 8.55 11.04
CA PHE A 21 -1.18 8.13 11.57
C PHE A 21 -1.36 7.83 13.06
N ILE A 22 -1.16 6.58 13.47
CA ILE A 22 -1.36 6.11 14.84
C ILE A 22 -0.07 5.43 15.30
N GLU A 23 0.72 6.12 16.13
CA GLU A 23 2.01 5.63 16.64
C GLU A 23 2.88 4.99 15.53
N ASN A 24 2.95 3.65 15.53
CA ASN A 24 3.74 2.81 14.62
C ASN A 24 2.95 2.31 13.40
N TYR A 25 1.82 2.92 13.06
CA TYR A 25 0.94 2.44 11.98
C TYR A 25 0.34 3.60 11.19
N VAL A 26 0.06 3.32 9.92
CA VAL A 26 -0.82 4.14 9.08
C VAL A 26 -2.07 3.35 8.75
N ARG A 27 -3.21 3.95 9.08
CA ARG A 27 -4.54 3.44 8.80
C ARG A 27 -5.16 4.21 7.65
N VAL A 28 -5.79 3.50 6.72
CA VAL A 28 -6.54 4.12 5.62
C VAL A 28 -8.03 3.92 5.84
N ASN A 29 -8.72 5.01 6.18
CA ASN A 29 -10.15 5.08 6.39
C ASN A 29 -10.82 5.76 5.17
N PRO A 30 -11.35 5.02 4.18
CA PRO A 30 -12.34 5.57 3.26
C PRO A 30 -13.46 6.17 4.10
N GLY A 31 -13.77 7.45 3.91
CA GLY A 31 -14.74 8.18 4.72
C GLY A 31 -16.13 7.52 4.78
N LEU A 32 -16.90 7.95 5.78
CA LEU A 32 -18.23 7.50 6.24
C LEU A 32 -18.64 6.04 5.93
N PRO A 33 -18.76 5.18 6.96
CA PRO A 33 -19.23 3.82 6.79
C PRO A 33 -20.67 3.81 6.27
N THR A 34 -20.92 3.12 5.16
CA THR A 34 -22.25 2.58 4.91
C THR A 34 -22.53 1.49 5.96
N LYS A 35 -23.79 1.37 6.42
CA LYS A 35 -24.26 0.56 7.56
C LYS A 35 -23.80 -0.92 7.64
N THR A 36 -23.09 -1.41 6.63
CA THR A 36 -22.65 -2.81 6.48
C THR A 36 -21.15 -2.97 6.21
N SER A 37 -20.37 -1.88 6.12
CA SER A 37 -18.96 -1.93 5.74
C SER A 37 -18.04 -1.60 6.91
N ARG A 38 -17.18 -2.54 7.32
CA ARG A 38 -15.98 -2.22 8.10
C ARG A 38 -15.15 -1.24 7.27
N SER A 39 -15.09 0.02 7.67
CA SER A 39 -14.52 1.15 6.93
C SER A 39 -13.00 1.17 6.82
N LEU A 40 -12.31 0.05 7.13
CA LEU A 40 -10.87 -0.05 7.05
C LEU A 40 -10.45 -0.57 5.68
N LEU A 41 -9.71 0.22 4.89
CA LEU A 41 -9.20 -0.25 3.59
C LEU A 41 -7.99 -1.17 3.76
N PHE A 42 -7.04 -0.75 4.61
CA PHE A 42 -5.88 -1.50 5.08
C PHE A 42 -5.16 -0.74 6.20
N GLU A 43 -4.31 -1.46 6.93
CA GLU A 43 -3.37 -0.93 7.91
C GLU A 43 -1.95 -1.37 7.52
N THR A 44 -0.97 -0.49 7.67
CA THR A 44 0.43 -0.84 7.39
C THR A 44 1.33 -0.34 8.52
N LYS A 45 2.25 -1.20 8.98
CA LYS A 45 3.22 -0.84 10.01
C LYS A 45 4.15 0.25 9.47
N ALA A 46 4.31 1.32 10.24
CA ALA A 46 5.44 2.20 10.17
C ALA A 46 6.61 1.51 10.89
N PHE A 47 7.37 0.68 10.16
CA PHE A 47 8.71 0.29 10.65
C PHE A 47 9.57 1.56 10.78
N ASP A 48 10.60 1.52 11.64
CA ASP A 48 11.50 2.64 11.93
C ASP A 48 11.91 3.40 10.67
N ASP A 49 12.16 4.73 10.81
CA ASP A 49 12.42 5.77 9.79
C ASP A 49 13.58 5.45 8.82
N THR A 50 13.44 4.35 8.10
CA THR A 50 14.35 3.81 7.10
C THR A 50 13.73 4.04 5.73
N CYS A 51 14.57 4.24 4.71
CA CYS A 51 14.12 4.50 3.34
C CYS A 51 13.32 3.32 2.73
N SER A 52 13.34 2.14 3.36
CA SER A 52 12.53 0.97 2.98
C SER A 52 11.12 0.98 3.58
N CYS A 53 10.83 1.86 4.54
CA CYS A 53 9.52 1.98 5.16
C CYS A 53 8.54 2.74 4.24
N PRO A 54 7.41 2.14 3.82
CA PRO A 54 6.44 2.82 2.96
C PRO A 54 5.82 4.04 3.64
N VAL A 55 5.74 4.05 4.98
CA VAL A 55 5.21 5.17 5.77
C VAL A 55 6.18 6.35 5.76
N PHE A 56 7.49 6.11 5.84
CA PHE A 56 8.49 7.16 5.72
C PHE A 56 8.41 7.87 4.36
N THR A 57 8.39 7.09 3.28
CA THR A 57 8.22 7.62 1.91
C THR A 57 6.89 8.38 1.75
N LEU A 58 5.82 7.90 2.38
CA LEU A 58 4.52 8.56 2.38
C LEU A 58 4.56 9.92 3.09
N LYS A 59 5.23 10.03 4.24
CA LYS A 59 5.44 11.30 4.95
C LYS A 59 6.19 12.30 4.07
N GLN A 60 7.30 11.87 3.43
CA GLN A 60 8.07 12.72 2.52
C GLN A 60 7.25 13.20 1.32
N TYR A 61 6.44 12.31 0.73
CA TYR A 61 5.54 12.65 -0.36
C TYR A 61 4.51 13.71 0.05
N ILE A 62 3.85 13.53 1.22
CA ILE A 62 2.85 14.50 1.73
C ILE A 62 3.49 15.88 1.93
N VAL A 63 4.70 15.94 2.49
CA VAL A 63 5.44 17.20 2.65
C VAL A 63 5.76 17.87 1.31
N SER A 64 6.09 17.08 0.28
CA SER A 64 6.38 17.61 -1.06
C SER A 64 5.12 18.12 -1.79
N VAL A 65 4.01 17.39 -1.69
CA VAL A 65 2.78 17.70 -2.43
C VAL A 65 1.95 18.79 -1.77
N SER A 66 1.95 18.88 -0.44
CA SER A 66 1.32 19.98 0.32
C SER A 66 1.91 21.35 -0.04
N LYS A 67 3.18 21.40 -0.48
CA LYS A 67 3.83 22.62 -0.93
C LYS A 67 3.49 23.04 -2.36
N ASN A 68 3.08 22.09 -3.22
CA ASN A 68 3.15 22.29 -4.67
C ASN A 68 1.85 22.05 -5.47
N ALA A 69 0.93 21.17 -5.03
CA ALA A 69 -0.14 20.73 -5.94
C ALA A 69 -1.44 20.24 -5.29
N GLY A 70 -1.51 20.08 -3.97
CA GLY A 70 -2.69 19.50 -3.32
C GLY A 70 -2.98 18.04 -3.72
N ASP A 71 -4.07 17.48 -3.20
CA ASP A 71 -4.39 16.04 -3.30
C ASP A 71 -5.27 15.71 -4.53
N HIS A 72 -4.95 16.30 -5.68
CA HIS A 72 -5.93 16.49 -6.76
C HIS A 72 -5.91 15.45 -7.89
N PHE A 73 -4.81 14.72 -8.13
CA PHE A 73 -4.75 13.78 -9.26
C PHE A 73 -4.07 12.44 -8.94
N SER A 74 -4.78 11.35 -9.22
CA SER A 74 -4.19 10.01 -9.27
C SER A 74 -3.52 9.79 -10.62
N ALA A 75 -2.37 9.09 -10.62
CA ALA A 75 -1.76 8.62 -11.86
C ALA A 75 -2.73 7.71 -12.62
N THR A 76 -2.68 7.76 -13.96
CA THR A 76 -3.48 6.86 -14.79
C THR A 76 -2.94 5.43 -14.70
N LYS A 77 -3.79 4.44 -15.01
CA LYS A 77 -3.37 3.02 -15.03
C LYS A 77 -2.22 2.76 -16.01
N SER A 78 -2.18 3.46 -17.15
CA SER A 78 -1.10 3.32 -18.13
C SER A 78 0.21 3.90 -17.61
N THR A 79 0.18 5.10 -16.99
CA THR A 79 1.35 5.70 -16.33
C THR A 79 1.92 4.75 -15.27
N LEU A 80 1.07 4.18 -14.42
CA LEU A 80 1.48 3.25 -13.39
C LEU A 80 2.07 1.95 -13.98
N ALA A 81 1.47 1.40 -15.04
CA ALA A 81 2.00 0.21 -15.72
C ALA A 81 3.39 0.46 -16.30
N THR A 82 3.63 1.65 -16.88
CA THR A 82 4.94 2.07 -17.38
C THR A 82 5.96 2.15 -16.24
N TRP A 83 5.62 2.78 -15.11
CA TRP A 83 6.51 2.87 -13.95
C TRP A 83 6.88 1.50 -13.38
N ILE A 84 5.90 0.60 -13.23
CA ILE A 84 6.16 -0.78 -12.78
C ILE A 84 7.13 -1.48 -13.75
N LYS A 85 6.90 -1.36 -15.07
CA LYS A 85 7.78 -1.94 -16.08
C LYS A 85 9.22 -1.41 -15.95
N LEU A 86 9.40 -0.10 -15.79
CA LEU A 86 10.72 0.51 -15.62
C LEU A 86 11.43 0.01 -14.36
N ILE A 87 10.73 -0.09 -13.24
CA ILE A 87 11.28 -0.62 -11.98
C ILE A 87 11.73 -2.08 -12.16
N CYS A 88 10.93 -2.92 -12.82
CA CYS A 88 11.30 -4.31 -13.10
C CYS A 88 12.58 -4.40 -13.95
N LEU A 89 12.66 -3.61 -15.03
CA LEU A 89 13.82 -3.59 -15.92
C LEU A 89 15.09 -3.13 -15.18
N GLN A 90 14.99 -2.07 -14.37
CA GLN A 90 16.11 -1.58 -13.57
C GLN A 90 16.58 -2.60 -12.53
N SER A 91 15.67 -3.44 -12.04
CA SER A 91 15.97 -4.50 -11.06
C SER A 91 16.47 -5.80 -11.72
N GLY A 92 16.57 -5.86 -13.05
CA GLY A 92 16.94 -7.08 -13.78
C GLY A 92 15.87 -8.18 -13.75
N ILE A 93 14.62 -7.84 -13.44
CA ILE A 93 13.49 -8.77 -13.33
C ILE A 93 12.61 -8.65 -14.58
N GLN A 94 12.03 -9.77 -15.03
CA GLN A 94 11.04 -9.71 -16.11
C GLN A 94 9.88 -8.78 -15.74
N PRO A 95 9.43 -7.90 -16.66
CA PRO A 95 8.30 -7.02 -16.41
C PRO A 95 7.05 -7.79 -15.98
N ILE A 96 6.54 -7.47 -14.80
CA ILE A 96 5.30 -8.02 -14.27
C ILE A 96 4.24 -6.92 -14.18
N ASN A 97 2.98 -7.28 -14.40
CA ASN A 97 1.89 -6.34 -14.16
C ASN A 97 1.52 -6.31 -12.67
N SER A 98 0.81 -5.25 -12.28
CA SER A 98 0.35 -5.02 -10.91
C SER A 98 -0.55 -6.13 -10.34
N HIS A 99 -1.30 -6.83 -11.18
CA HIS A 99 -2.14 -7.96 -10.75
C HIS A 99 -1.28 -9.17 -10.36
N VAL A 100 -0.20 -9.44 -11.10
CA VAL A 100 0.81 -10.46 -10.75
C VAL A 100 1.49 -10.10 -9.44
N ILE A 101 1.91 -8.84 -9.27
CA ILE A 101 2.47 -8.36 -7.98
C ILE A 101 1.49 -8.63 -6.84
N ARG A 102 0.22 -8.28 -7.02
CA ARG A 102 -0.82 -8.53 -6.01
C ARG A 102 -0.94 -10.01 -5.67
N LYS A 103 -0.99 -10.91 -6.66
CA LYS A 103 -1.06 -12.36 -6.42
C LYS A 103 0.14 -12.84 -5.61
N MET A 104 1.36 -12.44 -5.99
CA MET A 104 2.59 -12.80 -5.28
C MET A 104 2.55 -12.33 -3.82
N VAL A 105 2.18 -11.07 -3.59
CA VAL A 105 2.09 -10.49 -2.25
C VAL A 105 1.00 -11.16 -1.41
N THR A 106 -0.20 -11.38 -1.96
CA THR A 106 -1.27 -12.08 -1.24
C THR A 106 -0.88 -13.51 -0.90
N SER A 107 -0.22 -14.24 -1.82
CA SER A 107 0.31 -15.57 -1.53
C SER A 107 1.36 -15.51 -0.43
N LEU A 108 2.30 -14.57 -0.47
CA LEU A 108 3.33 -14.41 0.56
C LEU A 108 2.71 -14.10 1.94
N ILE A 109 1.74 -13.18 2.00
CA ILE A 109 1.01 -12.86 3.24
C ILE A 109 0.24 -14.09 3.74
N PHE A 110 -0.41 -14.83 2.84
CA PHE A 110 -1.14 -16.05 3.19
C PHE A 110 -0.19 -17.11 3.75
N PHE A 111 0.92 -17.39 3.08
CA PHE A 111 1.92 -18.36 3.54
C PHE A 111 2.52 -17.91 4.87
N ASN A 112 2.96 -16.66 5.02
CA ASN A 112 3.51 -16.16 6.28
C ASN A 112 2.49 -16.18 7.42
N GLY A 113 1.23 -15.82 7.14
CA GLY A 113 0.14 -15.90 8.13
C GLY A 113 -0.19 -17.34 8.51
N PHE A 114 -0.19 -18.26 7.54
CA PHE A 114 -0.36 -19.69 7.76
C PHE A 114 0.79 -20.26 8.61
N PHE A 115 2.03 -19.96 8.26
CA PHE A 115 3.21 -20.36 9.03
C PHE A 115 3.17 -19.82 10.47
N LEU A 116 2.78 -18.56 10.68
CA LEU A 116 2.60 -18.00 12.02
C LEU A 116 1.51 -18.73 12.82
N SER A 117 0.41 -19.11 12.19
CA SER A 117 -0.68 -19.87 12.84
C SER A 117 -0.35 -21.34 13.15
N HIS A 118 0.62 -21.92 12.45
CA HIS A 118 1.13 -23.27 12.71
C HIS A 118 2.36 -23.29 13.63
N ALA A 119 3.18 -22.24 13.63
CA ALA A 119 4.30 -22.10 14.56
C ALA A 119 3.83 -21.74 15.99
N PHE A 120 2.65 -21.10 16.11
CA PHE A 120 2.01 -20.80 17.39
C PHE A 120 0.54 -21.28 17.38
N PRO A 121 0.29 -22.60 17.46
CA PRO A 121 -1.06 -23.10 17.56
C PRO A 121 -1.60 -22.77 18.96
N LYS A 122 -2.33 -21.65 19.07
CA LYS A 122 -3.15 -21.20 20.21
C LYS A 122 -2.38 -20.96 21.52
N PHE A 123 -2.27 -19.69 21.90
CA PHE A 123 -2.64 -19.30 23.25
C PHE A 123 -4.13 -18.97 23.25
#